data_AF-A0A644T470-F1
#
_entry.id   AF-A0A644T470-F1
#
_cell.length_a   1.000
_cell.length_b   1.000
_cell.length_c   1.000
_cell.angle_alpha   90.00
_cell.angle_beta   90.00
_cell.angle_gamma   90.00
#
_symmetry.space_group_name_H-M   'P 1'
#
loop_
_entity.id
_entity.type
_entity.pdbx_description
1 polymer ?
#
loop_
_entity_poly.entity_id
_entity_poly.type
_entity_poly.pdbx_seq_one_letter_code
_entity_poly.pdbx_strand_id
1 'polypeptide(L)'
;MRSIPIVLKEKLANRFKVENTNSMANLRVVATQTSVNSLLSEPIHEDIAPAFGDVAVRQTASESDLSLAYAICLDDGVAKVYKRKFPAGMEFPWEYQWTLGAATDVAIEFNGVWKMNAEKEWYYLQTEEYPYIFYVRSGNLYVQSWTNSDNASLIATGVSQISACKGWQSSVEPDLDQGLIIGYLKNGSVYYRALCCQENGSYVWEAEHEIAALGTGNTTLSVIRTNDFRIGFLTQNNGRMLLTLTHRNYAGMSVRPETVHINASNVKMWISDINELDTLNKEYAYGNTAYPYVLLDEPNTEEISVASVEKLNRETGFVCYGFKLHLTMPLYGSIDAGFPVKCTLSVSGVTVTSASYDSEEQALVLYTSTDIRRTVAVTITMPEYRSLWYYKLDLQRWFLPTLSAVAAAETMDYFTFGNETAGISIVSTGAWIDEAVFTQCFQPAHTAVIAVVASSISLQPVSTLPI
;
A
#
# COMPACT_ATOMS: atom_id res chain seq x y z
N MET A 1 -29.06 -15.15 -11.09
CA MET A 1 -29.72 -15.83 -9.95
C MET A 1 -28.62 -16.41 -9.06
N ARG A 2 -28.47 -15.94 -7.82
CA ARG A 2 -27.41 -16.41 -6.91
C ARG A 2 -27.75 -17.82 -6.41
N SER A 3 -26.77 -18.73 -6.42
CA SER A 3 -26.94 -20.09 -5.91
C SER A 3 -27.02 -20.06 -4.39
N ILE A 4 -28.06 -20.70 -3.84
CA ILE A 4 -28.17 -20.94 -2.40
C ILE A 4 -27.17 -22.06 -2.07
N PRO A 5 -26.27 -21.89 -1.08
CA PRO A 5 -25.36 -22.93 -0.64
C PRO A 5 -26.11 -24.22 -0.32
N ILE A 6 -25.56 -25.37 -0.75
CA ILE A 6 -26.21 -26.68 -0.65
C ILE A 6 -26.65 -27.00 0.79
N VAL A 7 -25.82 -26.63 1.76
CA VAL A 7 -26.08 -26.79 3.19
C VAL A 7 -27.36 -26.07 3.65
N LEU A 8 -27.67 -24.90 3.09
CA LEU A 8 -28.89 -24.14 3.40
C LEU A 8 -30.13 -24.74 2.74
N LYS A 9 -30.00 -25.26 1.52
CA LYS A 9 -31.09 -25.99 0.84
C LYS A 9 -31.47 -27.26 1.60
N GLU A 10 -30.48 -28.03 2.05
CA GLU A 10 -30.67 -29.26 2.82
C GLU A 10 -31.36 -28.97 4.17
N LYS A 11 -30.95 -27.88 4.85
CA LYS A 11 -31.60 -27.45 6.09
C LYS A 11 -33.05 -27.02 5.86
N LEU A 12 -33.36 -26.31 4.77
CA LEU A 12 -34.73 -25.89 4.43
C LEU A 12 -35.64 -27.07 4.12
N ALA A 13 -35.13 -28.10 3.44
CA ALA A 13 -35.87 -29.30 3.06
C ALA A 13 -36.23 -30.22 4.24
N ASN A 14 -35.62 -30.03 5.41
CA ASN A 14 -35.94 -30.85 6.59
C ASN A 14 -37.38 -30.61 7.07
N ARG A 15 -38.18 -31.68 7.06
CA ARG A 15 -39.62 -31.69 7.35
C ARG A 15 -39.94 -31.44 8.82
N PHE A 16 -39.00 -31.75 9.72
CA PHE A 16 -39.10 -31.53 11.16
C PHE A 16 -37.97 -30.60 11.59
N LYS A 17 -38.33 -29.43 12.13
CA LYS A 17 -37.40 -28.49 12.74
C LYS A 17 -37.36 -28.80 14.23
N VAL A 18 -36.21 -29.22 14.74
CA VAL A 18 -36.03 -29.60 16.15
C VAL A 18 -34.75 -28.96 16.69
N GLU A 19 -34.80 -28.45 17.92
CA GLU A 19 -33.73 -27.65 18.54
C GLU A 19 -32.37 -28.36 18.56
N ASN A 20 -32.36 -29.68 18.72
CA ASN A 20 -31.14 -30.44 19.01
C ASN A 20 -30.36 -30.94 17.76
N THR A 21 -30.77 -30.57 16.54
CA THR A 21 -30.11 -31.05 15.30
C THR A 21 -29.51 -29.94 14.43
N ASN A 22 -29.34 -28.72 14.96
CA ASN A 22 -28.88 -27.57 14.18
C ASN A 22 -29.75 -27.31 12.91
N SER A 23 -31.01 -27.77 12.93
CA SER A 23 -31.96 -27.75 11.81
C SER A 23 -32.81 -26.47 11.78
N MET A 24 -32.80 -25.68 12.86
CA MET A 24 -33.36 -24.33 12.89
C MET A 24 -32.39 -23.35 12.24
N ALA A 25 -32.91 -22.49 11.36
CA ALA A 25 -32.14 -21.33 10.93
C ALA A 25 -32.03 -20.39 12.14
N ASN A 26 -30.83 -20.20 12.68
CA ASN A 26 -30.57 -19.21 13.72
C ASN A 26 -30.62 -17.81 13.08
N LEU A 27 -31.84 -17.34 12.84
CA LEU A 27 -32.11 -15.95 12.49
C LEU A 27 -32.36 -15.21 13.81
N ARG A 28 -31.28 -14.68 14.38
CA ARG A 28 -31.36 -13.72 15.48
C ARG A 28 -31.87 -12.39 14.90
N VAL A 29 -33.18 -12.17 14.95
CA VAL A 29 -33.77 -10.86 14.73
C VAL A 29 -33.95 -10.20 16.09
N VAL A 30 -32.97 -9.39 16.48
CA VAL A 30 -33.09 -8.49 17.62
C VAL A 30 -33.63 -7.18 17.06
N ALA A 31 -34.91 -6.91 17.29
CA ALA A 31 -35.48 -5.59 17.11
C ALA A 31 -35.41 -4.86 18.46
N THR A 32 -34.21 -4.45 18.86
CA THR A 32 -34.06 -3.40 19.86
C THR A 32 -34.41 -2.08 19.18
N GLN A 33 -35.16 -1.22 19.87
CA GLN A 33 -35.26 0.19 19.51
C GLN A 33 -33.86 0.79 19.66
N THR A 34 -33.05 0.70 18.62
CA THR A 34 -31.70 1.26 18.60
C THR A 34 -31.79 2.72 18.23
N SER A 35 -31.73 3.59 19.23
CA SER A 35 -31.34 5.01 19.12
C SER A 35 -29.82 5.16 19.03
N VAL A 36 -29.08 4.09 18.71
CA VAL A 36 -27.63 4.14 18.53
C VAL A 36 -27.31 3.85 17.07
N ASN A 37 -26.77 4.85 16.37
CA ASN A 37 -26.28 4.76 15.00
C ASN A 37 -25.00 3.90 14.87
N SER A 38 -24.53 3.29 15.95
CA SER A 38 -23.40 2.36 16.03
C SER A 38 -23.79 1.12 16.83
N LEU A 39 -23.24 -0.05 16.46
CA LEU A 39 -23.39 -1.30 17.21
C LEU A 39 -22.55 -1.23 18.49
N LEU A 40 -23.00 -0.44 19.47
CA LEU A 40 -22.40 -0.38 20.80
C LEU A 40 -23.15 -1.34 21.71
N SER A 41 -22.41 -2.25 22.36
CA SER A 41 -22.93 -3.16 23.38
C SER A 41 -23.02 -2.52 24.78
N GLU A 42 -22.74 -1.22 24.87
CA GLU A 42 -22.64 -0.46 26.11
C GLU A 42 -24.03 0.01 26.60
N PRO A 43 -24.27 0.07 27.92
CA PRO A 43 -25.53 0.51 28.52
C PRO A 43 -25.71 2.05 28.46
N ILE A 44 -25.69 2.61 27.25
CA ILE A 44 -25.67 4.06 27.05
C ILE A 44 -27.00 4.69 27.51
N HIS A 45 -28.11 3.96 27.41
CA HIS A 45 -29.44 4.44 27.83
C HIS A 45 -29.78 4.18 29.30
N GLU A 46 -28.91 3.52 30.06
CA GLU A 46 -29.14 3.32 31.49
C GLU A 46 -29.00 4.63 32.26
N ASP A 47 -29.84 4.80 33.30
CA ASP A 47 -29.87 5.93 34.24
C ASP A 47 -30.02 7.33 33.62
N ILE A 48 -30.47 7.40 32.37
CA ILE A 48 -30.85 8.66 31.73
C ILE A 48 -32.22 9.13 32.25
N ALA A 49 -32.46 10.44 32.20
CA ALA A 49 -33.74 11.02 32.62
C ALA A 49 -34.93 10.35 31.89
N PRO A 50 -36.09 10.18 32.56
CA PRO A 50 -37.19 9.32 32.08
C PRO A 50 -37.86 9.77 30.78
N ALA A 51 -37.61 11.01 30.32
CA ALA A 51 -38.11 11.54 29.05
C ALA A 51 -36.98 11.62 28.01
N PHE A 52 -36.51 10.44 27.60
CA PHE A 52 -35.44 10.27 26.63
C PHE A 52 -35.80 10.91 25.27
N GLY A 53 -34.94 11.81 24.78
CA GLY A 53 -35.02 12.35 23.42
C GLY A 53 -34.09 11.58 22.50
N ASP A 54 -32.79 11.86 22.58
CA ASP A 54 -31.79 11.30 21.66
C ASP A 54 -30.37 11.29 22.27
N VAL A 55 -29.45 10.48 21.70
CA VAL A 55 -28.06 10.34 22.15
C VAL A 55 -27.08 10.26 20.98
N ALA A 56 -25.95 10.96 21.13
CA ALA A 56 -24.83 10.90 20.21
C ALA A 56 -23.51 10.62 20.94
N VAL A 57 -22.57 9.96 20.27
CA VAL A 57 -21.26 9.59 20.84
C VAL A 57 -20.13 10.34 20.14
N ARG A 58 -19.09 10.70 20.89
CA ARG A 58 -17.96 11.49 20.43
C ARG A 58 -16.69 10.66 20.32
N GLN A 59 -15.95 10.88 19.24
CA GLN A 59 -14.56 10.45 19.08
C GLN A 59 -13.82 11.46 18.20
N THR A 60 -13.03 12.32 18.83
CA THR A 60 -12.22 13.33 18.14
C THR A 60 -10.89 12.75 17.63
N ALA A 61 -10.16 13.51 16.80
CA ALA A 61 -8.89 13.06 16.21
C ALA A 61 -7.79 12.72 17.23
N SER A 62 -7.83 13.32 18.42
CA SER A 62 -6.86 13.08 19.50
C SER A 62 -7.23 11.88 20.38
N GLU A 63 -8.36 11.21 20.12
CA GLU A 63 -8.91 10.14 20.94
C GLU A 63 -8.78 8.78 20.23
N SER A 64 -8.25 7.79 20.94
CA SER A 64 -8.05 6.44 20.39
C SER A 64 -9.32 5.61 20.29
N ASP A 65 -10.34 5.92 21.11
CA ASP A 65 -11.66 5.27 21.14
C ASP A 65 -12.72 6.31 21.57
N LEU A 66 -14.00 5.89 21.64
CA LEU A 66 -15.10 6.73 22.13
C LEU A 66 -14.79 7.33 23.49
N SER A 67 -15.01 8.63 23.63
CA SER A 67 -14.62 9.39 24.83
C SER A 67 -15.81 9.88 25.65
N LEU A 68 -16.84 10.39 24.98
CA LEU A 68 -18.00 11.02 25.58
C LEU A 68 -19.30 10.63 24.87
N ALA A 69 -20.39 10.61 25.61
CA ALA A 69 -21.76 10.56 25.12
C ALA A 69 -22.43 11.89 25.46
N TYR A 70 -23.30 12.37 24.58
CA TYR A 70 -24.19 13.47 24.85
C TYR A 70 -25.63 13.02 24.64
N ALA A 71 -26.50 13.40 25.56
CA ALA A 71 -27.92 13.14 25.46
C ALA A 71 -28.71 14.45 25.50
N ILE A 72 -29.83 14.47 24.80
CA ILE A 72 -30.86 15.50 24.94
C ILE A 72 -32.16 14.85 25.39
N CYS A 73 -32.76 15.35 26.45
CA CYS A 73 -33.99 14.82 27.07
C CYS A 73 -35.05 15.92 27.16
N LEU A 74 -36.32 15.53 27.11
CA LEU A 74 -37.49 16.41 27.19
C LEU A 74 -38.22 16.29 28.52
N ASP A 75 -37.71 16.96 29.55
CA ASP A 75 -38.34 16.95 30.87
C ASP A 75 -39.48 17.97 30.92
N ASP A 76 -40.74 17.49 30.99
CA ASP A 76 -41.94 18.32 31.06
C ASP A 76 -41.99 19.40 29.95
N GLY A 77 -41.56 19.04 28.73
CA GLY A 77 -41.52 19.93 27.57
C GLY A 77 -40.33 20.90 27.56
N VAL A 78 -39.36 20.72 28.46
CA VAL A 78 -38.11 21.49 28.50
C VAL A 78 -36.94 20.59 28.09
N ALA A 79 -36.26 20.98 27.01
CA ALA A 79 -35.09 20.29 26.51
C ALA A 79 -33.85 20.56 27.39
N LYS A 80 -33.23 19.50 27.90
CA LYS A 80 -32.00 19.54 28.72
C LYS A 80 -30.94 18.62 28.14
N VAL A 81 -29.69 19.04 28.25
CA VAL A 81 -28.54 18.32 27.69
C VAL A 81 -27.69 17.73 28.81
N TYR A 82 -27.27 16.49 28.62
CA TYR A 82 -26.46 15.72 29.56
C TYR A 82 -25.22 15.18 28.85
N LYS A 83 -24.18 14.89 29.62
CA LYS A 83 -22.93 14.29 29.15
C LYS A 83 -22.59 13.08 30.00
N ARG A 84 -21.99 12.06 29.38
CA ARG A 84 -21.44 10.88 30.06
C ARG A 84 -20.06 10.57 29.51
N LYS A 85 -19.20 10.00 30.34
CA LYS A 85 -17.87 9.52 29.91
C LYS A 85 -17.95 8.07 29.41
N PHE A 86 -17.11 7.73 28.42
CA PHE A 86 -16.91 6.35 27.95
C PHE A 86 -15.62 5.72 28.52
N PRO A 87 -15.57 4.38 28.69
CA PRO A 87 -16.67 3.42 28.50
C PRO A 87 -17.84 3.67 29.47
N ALA A 88 -19.07 3.32 29.09
CA ALA A 88 -20.25 3.69 29.85
C ALA A 88 -20.45 2.71 31.02
N GLY A 89 -20.12 3.14 32.24
CA GLY A 89 -20.25 2.35 33.47
C GLY A 89 -21.06 3.07 34.55
N MET A 90 -21.46 2.37 35.61
CA MET A 90 -22.16 2.99 36.75
C MET A 90 -21.30 4.05 37.46
N GLU A 91 -19.97 3.96 37.39
CA GLU A 91 -19.05 4.97 37.90
C GLU A 91 -19.06 6.30 37.12
N PHE A 92 -19.65 6.32 35.92
CA PHE A 92 -19.75 7.50 35.07
C PHE A 92 -21.22 7.84 34.84
N PRO A 93 -21.91 8.47 35.80
CA PRO A 93 -23.32 8.85 35.63
C PRO A 93 -23.50 9.96 34.59
N TRP A 94 -24.74 10.17 34.16
CA TRP A 94 -25.11 11.31 33.33
C TRP A 94 -24.97 12.62 34.11
N GLU A 95 -24.13 13.52 33.62
CA GLU A 95 -23.91 14.86 34.16
C GLU A 95 -24.75 15.88 33.39
N TYR A 96 -25.66 16.58 34.07
CA TYR A 96 -26.35 17.73 33.49
C TYR A 96 -25.36 18.79 33.02
N GLN A 97 -25.56 19.31 31.81
CA GLN A 97 -24.72 20.36 31.23
C GLN A 97 -25.47 21.70 31.21
N TRP A 98 -26.60 21.78 30.51
CA TRP A 98 -27.35 23.02 30.31
C TRP A 98 -28.79 22.77 29.84
N THR A 99 -29.60 23.83 29.83
CA THR A 99 -31.02 23.80 29.42
C THR A 99 -31.19 24.61 28.13
N LEU A 100 -31.78 24.00 27.11
CA LEU A 100 -32.10 24.63 25.81
C LEU A 100 -33.42 25.41 25.86
N GLY A 101 -34.36 24.97 26.69
CA GLY A 101 -35.68 25.60 26.87
C GLY A 101 -36.81 24.77 26.26
N ALA A 102 -37.96 25.40 26.04
CA ALA A 102 -39.17 24.68 25.63
C ALA A 102 -39.02 24.04 24.23
N ALA A 103 -39.42 22.78 24.10
CA ALA A 103 -39.46 22.03 22.86
C ALA A 103 -40.50 20.89 22.93
N THR A 104 -41.00 20.46 21.77
CA THR A 104 -41.95 19.34 21.65
C THR A 104 -41.30 18.07 21.13
N ASP A 105 -40.16 18.20 20.45
CA ASP A 105 -39.32 17.08 20.00
C ASP A 105 -37.87 17.54 19.87
N VAL A 106 -36.90 16.63 20.04
CA VAL A 106 -35.46 16.92 20.07
C VAL A 106 -34.63 15.81 19.44
N ALA A 107 -33.51 16.16 18.83
CA ALA A 107 -32.49 15.22 18.36
C ALA A 107 -31.09 15.80 18.54
N ILE A 108 -30.08 14.93 18.65
CA ILE A 108 -28.67 15.31 18.81
C ILE A 108 -27.80 14.39 17.96
N GLU A 109 -26.90 14.96 17.17
CA GLU A 109 -25.98 14.15 16.36
C GLU A 109 -24.72 14.93 16.02
N PHE A 110 -23.61 14.22 15.90
CA PHE A 110 -22.34 14.81 15.50
C PHE A 110 -22.21 14.91 13.99
N ASN A 111 -21.65 16.02 13.52
CA ASN A 111 -20.99 16.02 12.24
C ASN A 111 -19.56 15.49 12.39
N GLY A 112 -18.95 15.07 11.28
CA GLY A 112 -17.61 14.51 11.29
C GLY A 112 -17.24 13.81 10.00
N VAL A 113 -16.03 13.26 9.98
CA VAL A 113 -15.45 12.57 8.83
C VAL A 113 -15.26 11.09 9.13
N TRP A 114 -15.61 10.25 8.19
CA TRP A 114 -15.38 8.81 8.31
C TRP A 114 -13.90 8.47 8.08
N LYS A 115 -13.30 7.73 9.01
CA LYS A 115 -11.90 7.31 8.97
C LYS A 115 -11.80 5.79 9.06
N MET A 116 -10.94 5.21 8.23
CA MET A 116 -10.60 3.79 8.32
C MET A 116 -9.57 3.62 9.44
N ASN A 117 -9.86 2.76 10.41
CA ASN A 117 -8.81 2.22 11.27
C ASN A 117 -8.22 1.00 10.55
N ALA A 118 -6.98 1.14 10.08
CA ALA A 118 -6.30 0.12 9.27
C ALA A 118 -6.05 -1.19 10.03
N GLU A 119 -5.81 -1.13 11.34
CA GLU A 119 -5.54 -2.31 12.17
C GLU A 119 -6.81 -3.15 12.41
N LYS A 120 -7.92 -2.46 12.67
CA LYS A 120 -9.22 -3.09 12.98
C LYS A 120 -10.09 -3.34 11.74
N GLU A 121 -9.66 -2.85 10.57
CA GLU A 121 -10.34 -2.97 9.26
C GLU A 121 -11.80 -2.49 9.25
N TRP A 122 -12.08 -1.43 10.01
CA TRP A 122 -13.41 -0.85 10.12
C TRP A 122 -13.39 0.68 10.04
N TYR A 123 -14.51 1.26 9.60
CA TYR A 123 -14.68 2.71 9.61
C TYR A 123 -15.24 3.18 10.95
N TYR A 124 -14.68 4.25 11.48
CA TYR A 124 -15.23 4.99 12.61
C TYR A 124 -15.51 6.44 12.20
N LEU A 125 -16.47 7.06 12.88
CA LEU A 125 -16.78 8.47 12.68
C LEU A 125 -15.87 9.30 13.57
N GLN A 126 -14.93 10.03 12.96
CA GLN A 126 -14.16 11.04 13.67
C GLN A 126 -15.01 12.32 13.76
N THR A 127 -15.57 12.57 14.92
CA THR A 127 -16.52 13.67 15.16
C THR A 127 -15.81 15.01 15.33
N GLU A 128 -16.56 16.08 15.13
CA GLU A 128 -16.22 17.41 15.62
C GLU A 128 -16.22 17.44 17.17
N GLU A 129 -15.81 18.58 17.75
CA GLU A 129 -15.73 18.74 19.21
C GLU A 129 -17.11 18.70 19.88
N TYR A 130 -18.12 19.29 19.23
CA TYR A 130 -19.48 19.40 19.73
C TYR A 130 -20.54 18.95 18.71
N PRO A 131 -21.67 18.42 19.17
CA PRO A 131 -22.75 17.98 18.30
C PRO A 131 -23.67 19.13 17.86
N TYR A 132 -24.45 18.86 16.83
CA TYR A 132 -25.59 19.69 16.44
C TYR A 132 -26.82 19.31 17.27
N ILE A 133 -27.59 20.31 17.66
CA ILE A 133 -28.83 20.17 18.40
C ILE A 133 -29.99 20.54 17.47
N PHE A 134 -30.97 19.64 17.36
CA PHE A 134 -32.20 19.86 16.63
C PHE A 134 -33.37 19.88 17.61
N TYR A 135 -34.28 20.83 17.43
CA TYR A 135 -35.44 20.95 18.31
C TYR A 135 -36.63 21.56 17.62
N VAL A 136 -37.82 21.10 17.99
CA VAL A 136 -39.10 21.63 17.53
C VAL A 136 -39.71 22.53 18.57
N ARG A 137 -40.02 23.77 18.21
CA ARG A 137 -40.73 24.73 19.07
C ARG A 137 -41.90 25.32 18.30
N SER A 138 -43.12 25.12 18.81
CA SER A 138 -44.34 25.60 18.16
C SER A 138 -44.46 25.18 16.68
N GLY A 139 -44.04 23.94 16.37
CA GLY A 139 -44.04 23.40 15.01
C GLY A 139 -42.90 23.88 14.10
N ASN A 140 -41.98 24.70 14.60
CA ASN A 140 -40.80 25.15 13.87
C ASN A 140 -39.58 24.32 14.26
N LEU A 141 -38.88 23.76 13.28
CA LEU A 141 -37.65 23.00 13.47
C LEU A 141 -36.44 23.91 13.34
N TYR A 142 -35.66 23.97 14.41
CA TYR A 142 -34.41 24.71 14.49
C TYR A 142 -33.22 23.77 14.58
N VAL A 143 -32.09 24.24 14.09
CA VAL A 143 -30.77 23.63 14.29
C VAL A 143 -29.82 24.66 14.89
N GLN A 144 -29.00 24.24 15.85
CA GLN A 144 -27.88 25.05 16.36
C GLN A 144 -26.66 24.17 16.64
N SER A 145 -25.47 24.77 16.56
CA SER A 145 -24.24 24.12 17.00
C SER A 145 -24.10 24.27 18.52
N TRP A 146 -24.20 23.16 19.24
CA TRP A 146 -24.04 23.11 20.70
C TRP A 146 -24.84 24.19 21.46
N THR A 147 -24.18 25.00 22.30
CA THR A 147 -24.78 26.08 23.09
C THR A 147 -24.89 27.42 22.36
N ASN A 148 -24.41 27.51 21.11
CA ASN A 148 -24.38 28.78 20.40
C ASN A 148 -25.76 29.11 19.79
N SER A 149 -26.58 29.84 20.54
CA SER A 149 -27.91 30.28 20.12
C SER A 149 -27.90 31.29 18.97
N ASP A 150 -26.79 32.02 18.77
CA ASP A 150 -26.69 33.00 17.68
C ASP A 150 -26.63 32.31 16.30
N ASN A 151 -26.26 31.03 16.28
CA ASN A 151 -26.27 30.17 15.09
C ASN A 151 -27.58 29.40 14.92
N ALA A 152 -28.59 29.63 15.76
CA ALA A 152 -29.87 28.94 15.66
C ALA A 152 -30.58 29.30 14.34
N SER A 153 -30.70 28.32 13.45
CA SER A 153 -31.28 28.48 12.12
C SER A 153 -32.61 27.74 12.02
N LEU A 154 -33.65 28.44 11.55
CA LEU A 154 -34.92 27.82 11.21
C LEU A 154 -34.77 27.05 9.90
N ILE A 155 -35.01 25.74 9.91
CA ILE A 155 -34.83 24.88 8.73
C ILE A 155 -36.13 24.27 8.20
N ALA A 156 -37.18 24.17 9.02
CA ALA A 156 -38.50 23.75 8.56
C ALA A 156 -39.63 24.25 9.47
N THR A 157 -40.86 24.25 8.95
CA THR A 157 -42.08 24.64 9.67
C THR A 157 -43.19 23.59 9.50
N GLY A 158 -44.13 23.55 10.43
CA GLY A 158 -45.21 22.54 10.48
C GLY A 158 -44.70 21.15 10.86
N VAL A 159 -43.60 21.07 11.61
CA VAL A 159 -42.94 19.83 11.99
C VAL A 159 -43.57 19.24 13.25
N SER A 160 -43.87 17.94 13.23
CA SER A 160 -44.45 17.22 14.37
C SER A 160 -43.50 16.22 15.03
N GLN A 161 -42.50 15.73 14.29
CA GLN A 161 -41.50 14.78 14.81
C GLN A 161 -40.21 14.89 14.01
N ILE A 162 -39.07 14.61 14.64
CA ILE A 162 -37.74 14.62 14.05
C ILE A 162 -36.91 13.37 14.38
N SER A 163 -35.90 13.08 13.56
CA SER A 163 -34.86 12.08 13.82
C SER A 163 -33.59 12.43 13.05
N ALA A 164 -32.44 12.38 13.73
CA ALA A 164 -31.15 12.77 13.15
C ALA A 164 -30.21 11.57 12.97
N CYS A 165 -29.34 11.65 11.95
CA CYS A 165 -28.32 10.66 11.71
C CYS A 165 -27.18 11.22 10.85
N LYS A 166 -25.92 10.98 11.21
CA LYS A 166 -24.79 11.25 10.30
C LYS A 166 -24.71 10.15 9.24
N GLY A 167 -24.82 10.52 7.98
CA GLY A 167 -24.64 9.61 6.86
C GLY A 167 -23.19 9.38 6.44
N TRP A 168 -22.99 8.51 5.46
CA TRP A 168 -21.68 8.14 4.95
C TRP A 168 -21.09 9.23 4.05
N GLN A 169 -19.79 9.49 4.23
CA GLN A 169 -19.01 10.40 3.42
C GLN A 169 -17.79 9.67 2.88
N SER A 170 -17.57 9.75 1.57
CA SER A 170 -16.38 9.19 0.93
C SER A 170 -15.11 9.82 1.47
N SER A 171 -14.09 9.00 1.74
CA SER A 171 -12.78 9.47 2.17
C SER A 171 -11.90 9.96 1.02
N VAL A 172 -12.28 9.70 -0.23
CA VAL A 172 -11.51 10.02 -1.44
C VAL A 172 -12.14 11.19 -2.20
N GLU A 173 -13.46 11.29 -2.19
CA GLU A 173 -14.26 12.32 -2.85
C GLU A 173 -15.19 12.94 -1.79
N PRO A 174 -14.70 13.91 -0.98
CA PRO A 174 -15.42 14.40 0.19
C PRO A 174 -16.77 15.07 -0.12
N ASP A 175 -16.98 15.50 -1.37
CA ASP A 175 -18.23 16.04 -1.91
C ASP A 175 -19.30 14.96 -2.16
N LEU A 176 -18.91 13.68 -2.25
CA LEU A 176 -19.83 12.56 -2.09
C LEU A 176 -20.13 12.34 -0.60
N ASP A 177 -20.91 13.25 -0.05
CA ASP A 177 -21.36 13.25 1.35
C ASP A 177 -22.88 13.05 1.41
N GLN A 178 -23.33 12.02 2.15
CA GLN A 178 -24.76 11.88 2.48
C GLN A 178 -25.20 12.89 3.56
N GLY A 179 -24.24 13.56 4.19
CA GLY A 179 -24.44 14.68 5.10
C GLY A 179 -24.80 14.28 6.53
N LEU A 180 -24.88 15.28 7.41
CA LEU A 180 -25.61 15.18 8.67
C LEU A 180 -27.10 15.39 8.38
N ILE A 181 -27.90 14.35 8.54
CA ILE A 181 -29.29 14.31 8.08
C ILE A 181 -30.23 14.57 9.24
N ILE A 182 -31.22 15.42 9.00
CA ILE A 182 -32.39 15.60 9.87
C ILE A 182 -33.64 15.24 9.07
N GLY A 183 -34.25 14.12 9.43
CA GLY A 183 -35.56 13.71 8.93
C GLY A 183 -36.66 14.27 9.81
N TYR A 184 -37.80 14.64 9.22
CA TYR A 184 -38.94 15.17 9.96
C TYR A 184 -40.29 14.87 9.30
N LEU A 185 -41.33 14.83 10.14
CA LEU A 185 -42.72 14.70 9.71
C LEU A 185 -43.39 16.07 9.61
N LYS A 186 -44.08 16.31 8.49
CA LYS A 186 -44.90 17.50 8.24
C LYS A 186 -46.25 17.06 7.70
N ASN A 187 -47.29 17.21 8.52
CA ASN A 187 -48.65 16.73 8.22
C ASN A 187 -48.70 15.25 7.78
N GLY A 188 -47.85 14.40 8.37
CA GLY A 188 -47.75 12.98 8.06
C GLY A 188 -46.97 12.62 6.79
N SER A 189 -46.46 13.60 6.05
CA SER A 189 -45.47 13.39 4.99
C SER A 189 -44.05 13.45 5.56
N VAL A 190 -43.13 12.72 4.95
CA VAL A 190 -41.73 12.61 5.39
C VAL A 190 -40.85 13.53 4.56
N TYR A 191 -40.09 14.38 5.24
CA TYR A 191 -39.11 15.26 4.64
C TYR A 191 -37.75 15.06 5.29
N TYR A 192 -36.69 15.49 4.61
CA TYR A 192 -35.38 15.60 5.21
C TYR A 192 -34.61 16.80 4.66
N ARG A 193 -33.60 17.22 5.42
CA ARG A 193 -32.49 18.05 4.96
C ARG A 193 -31.18 17.41 5.38
N ALA A 194 -30.12 17.72 4.66
CA ALA A 194 -28.78 17.23 4.97
C ALA A 194 -27.79 18.41 4.97
N LEU A 195 -26.87 18.41 5.93
CA LEU A 195 -25.69 19.28 5.92
C LEU A 195 -24.57 18.52 5.22
N CYS A 196 -24.28 18.89 3.97
CA CYS A 196 -23.34 18.18 3.10
C CYS A 196 -22.11 19.03 2.79
N CYS A 197 -20.96 18.37 2.72
CA CYS A 197 -19.74 18.95 2.16
C CYS A 197 -19.92 19.21 0.66
N GLN A 198 -19.64 20.45 0.23
CA GLN A 198 -19.71 20.89 -1.16
C GLN A 198 -18.33 20.74 -1.83
N GLU A 199 -18.28 20.84 -3.15
CA GLU A 199 -17.03 20.75 -3.94
C GLU A 199 -15.94 21.73 -3.48
N ASN A 200 -16.33 22.92 -2.99
CA ASN A 200 -15.41 23.93 -2.46
C ASN A 200 -14.98 23.68 -1.00
N GLY A 201 -15.35 22.53 -0.41
CA GLY A 201 -15.06 22.15 0.97
C GLY A 201 -15.93 22.84 2.03
N SER A 202 -16.89 23.68 1.65
CA SER A 202 -17.84 24.29 2.59
C SER A 202 -18.98 23.32 2.93
N TYR A 203 -19.57 23.46 4.12
CA TYR A 203 -20.74 22.69 4.52
C TYR A 203 -22.00 23.55 4.41
N VAL A 204 -23.01 23.03 3.69
CA VAL A 204 -24.26 23.75 3.43
C VAL A 204 -25.44 22.84 3.77
N TRP A 205 -26.45 23.40 4.45
CA TRP A 205 -27.75 22.76 4.59
C TRP A 205 -28.47 22.78 3.26
N GLU A 206 -28.65 21.60 2.66
CA GLU A 206 -29.35 21.45 1.40
C GLU A 206 -30.84 21.79 1.51
N ALA A 207 -31.48 21.91 0.36
CA ALA A 207 -32.90 22.18 0.27
C ALA A 207 -33.74 21.08 0.95
N GLU A 208 -34.98 21.41 1.30
CA GLU A 208 -35.94 20.42 1.81
C GLU A 208 -36.28 19.40 0.72
N HIS A 209 -36.17 18.12 1.04
CA HIS A 209 -36.50 17.01 0.15
C HIS A 209 -37.65 16.18 0.72
N GLU A 210 -38.68 15.93 -0.09
CA GLU A 210 -39.78 15.01 0.26
C GLU A 210 -39.43 13.56 -0.10
N ILE A 211 -39.74 12.64 0.81
CA ILE A 211 -39.61 11.20 0.57
C ILE A 211 -40.96 10.63 0.17
N ALA A 212 -41.40 10.98 -1.05
CA ALA A 212 -42.73 10.63 -1.56
C ALA A 212 -43.03 9.11 -1.54
N ALA A 213 -42.00 8.27 -1.60
CA ALA A 213 -42.12 6.80 -1.54
C ALA A 213 -42.75 6.29 -0.22
N LEU A 214 -42.68 7.07 0.86
CA LEU A 214 -43.29 6.72 2.17
C LEU A 214 -44.73 7.23 2.31
N GLY A 215 -45.26 7.94 1.30
CA GLY A 215 -46.62 8.46 1.28
C GLY A 215 -46.93 9.44 2.42
N THR A 216 -48.22 9.57 2.73
CA THR A 216 -48.75 10.49 3.75
C THR A 216 -49.44 9.72 4.89
N GLY A 217 -49.65 10.36 6.04
CA GLY A 217 -50.27 9.73 7.22
C GLY A 217 -49.29 8.94 8.11
N ASN A 218 -47.99 9.22 7.99
CA ASN A 218 -46.98 8.65 8.87
C ASN A 218 -47.08 9.27 10.28
N THR A 219 -46.96 8.44 11.31
CA THR A 219 -47.06 8.86 12.73
C THR A 219 -45.74 8.79 13.45
N THR A 220 -44.78 8.02 12.94
CA THR A 220 -43.42 7.93 13.48
C THR A 220 -42.39 7.98 12.37
N LEU A 221 -41.18 8.46 12.67
CA LEU A 221 -40.03 8.52 11.80
C LEU A 221 -38.76 8.16 12.58
N SER A 222 -37.90 7.36 11.95
CA SER A 222 -36.53 7.10 12.39
C SER A 222 -35.61 7.13 11.17
N VAL A 223 -34.57 7.95 11.24
CA VAL A 223 -33.48 7.98 10.26
C VAL A 223 -32.38 7.06 10.76
N ILE A 224 -31.96 6.11 9.94
CA ILE A 224 -30.97 5.11 10.29
C ILE A 224 -29.83 5.08 9.29
N ARG A 225 -28.61 4.83 9.78
CA ARG A 225 -27.47 4.50 8.94
C ARG A 225 -27.31 2.99 8.84
N THR A 226 -27.11 2.48 7.64
CA THR A 226 -26.84 1.06 7.38
C THR A 226 -25.35 0.83 7.18
N ASN A 227 -24.85 -0.36 7.52
CA ASN A 227 -23.44 -0.73 7.32
C ASN A 227 -23.05 -0.94 5.85
N ASP A 228 -24.00 -0.88 4.91
CA ASP A 228 -23.73 -0.98 3.47
C ASP A 228 -23.87 0.37 2.74
N PHE A 229 -23.45 1.44 3.43
CA PHE A 229 -23.29 2.79 2.89
C PHE A 229 -24.57 3.49 2.43
N ARG A 230 -25.70 3.19 3.09
CA ARG A 230 -27.01 3.81 2.82
C ARG A 230 -27.62 4.42 4.07
N ILE A 231 -28.55 5.33 3.83
CA ILE A 231 -29.45 5.90 4.82
C ILE A 231 -30.83 5.33 4.62
N GLY A 232 -31.47 4.95 5.72
CA GLY A 232 -32.84 4.49 5.75
C GLY A 232 -33.75 5.46 6.45
N PHE A 233 -34.97 5.57 5.94
CA PHE A 233 -36.06 6.28 6.58
C PHE A 233 -37.14 5.26 6.89
N LEU A 234 -37.33 5.00 8.18
CA LEU A 234 -38.29 4.05 8.72
C LEU A 234 -39.48 4.82 9.30
N THR A 235 -40.68 4.51 8.85
CA THR A 235 -41.91 5.13 9.37
C THR A 235 -42.97 4.11 9.73
N GLN A 236 -43.93 4.54 10.55
CA GLN A 236 -45.16 3.81 10.80
C GLN A 236 -46.35 4.56 10.21
N ASN A 237 -47.18 3.85 9.45
CA ASN A 237 -48.41 4.37 8.86
C ASN A 237 -49.54 3.37 9.09
N ASN A 238 -50.55 3.75 9.87
CA ASN A 238 -51.69 2.88 10.21
C ASN A 238 -51.27 1.47 10.67
N GLY A 239 -50.23 1.39 11.51
CA GLY A 239 -49.70 0.11 12.03
C GLY A 239 -48.75 -0.64 11.08
N ARG A 240 -48.50 -0.14 9.86
CA ARG A 240 -47.53 -0.73 8.93
C ARG A 240 -46.20 0.00 9.02
N MET A 241 -45.11 -0.76 9.14
CA MET A 241 -43.76 -0.23 9.04
C MET A 241 -43.36 -0.11 7.57
N LEU A 242 -42.89 1.06 7.16
CA LEU A 242 -42.39 1.35 5.82
C LEU A 242 -40.93 1.73 5.93
N LEU A 243 -40.08 1.18 5.04
CA LEU A 243 -38.66 1.51 4.96
C LEU A 243 -38.32 1.87 3.53
N THR A 244 -37.66 3.00 3.36
CA THR A 244 -36.98 3.34 2.10
C THR A 244 -35.51 3.59 2.37
N LEU A 245 -34.66 3.29 1.39
CA LEU A 245 -33.22 3.40 1.48
C LEU A 245 -32.69 4.29 0.36
N THR A 246 -31.69 5.12 0.66
CA THR A 246 -30.95 5.85 -0.35
C THR A 246 -30.13 4.92 -1.26
N HIS A 247 -29.62 5.47 -2.36
CA HIS A 247 -28.57 4.80 -3.11
C HIS A 247 -27.30 4.66 -2.27
N ARG A 248 -26.48 3.66 -2.61
CA ARG A 248 -25.21 3.43 -1.94
C ARG A 248 -24.21 4.50 -2.31
N ASN A 249 -23.50 5.01 -1.31
CA ASN A 249 -22.35 5.88 -1.51
C ASN A 249 -21.06 5.06 -1.35
N TYR A 250 -20.49 4.60 -2.46
CA TYR A 250 -19.41 3.61 -2.47
C TYR A 250 -18.00 4.20 -2.46
N ALA A 251 -17.83 5.46 -2.89
CA ALA A 251 -16.53 6.00 -3.24
C ALA A 251 -15.55 5.91 -2.05
N GLY A 252 -14.43 5.23 -2.26
CA GLY A 252 -13.36 5.08 -1.26
C GLY A 252 -13.66 4.23 -0.02
N MET A 253 -14.89 3.74 0.18
CA MET A 253 -15.28 3.03 1.41
C MET A 253 -15.66 1.55 1.24
N SER A 254 -16.02 1.13 0.03
CA SER A 254 -16.42 -0.25 -0.26
C SER A 254 -15.36 -1.08 -1.00
N VAL A 255 -14.24 -0.47 -1.35
CA VAL A 255 -13.08 -1.17 -1.88
C VAL A 255 -12.09 -1.25 -0.74
N ARG A 256 -11.73 -2.47 -0.31
CA ARG A 256 -10.66 -2.66 0.67
C ARG A 256 -9.42 -1.95 0.11
N PRO A 257 -8.80 -1.00 0.82
CA PRO A 257 -7.53 -0.47 0.39
C PRO A 257 -6.58 -1.65 0.18
N GLU A 258 -5.92 -1.72 -0.97
CA GLU A 258 -4.88 -2.73 -1.19
C GLU A 258 -3.71 -2.39 -0.28
N THR A 259 -3.75 -2.90 0.95
CA THR A 259 -2.68 -2.67 1.94
C THR A 259 -1.60 -3.72 1.75
N VAL A 260 -0.43 -3.30 1.27
CA VAL A 260 0.78 -4.13 1.34
C VAL A 260 1.35 -4.03 2.75
N HIS A 261 1.25 -5.13 3.52
CA HIS A 261 1.94 -5.25 4.80
C HIS A 261 3.39 -5.64 4.55
N ILE A 262 4.30 -4.66 4.56
CA ILE A 262 5.74 -4.90 4.38
C ILE A 262 6.34 -5.17 5.76
N ASN A 263 6.52 -6.45 6.09
CA ASN A 263 7.39 -6.84 7.20
C ASN A 263 8.84 -6.73 6.74
N ALA A 264 9.51 -5.64 7.09
CA ALA A 264 10.94 -5.49 6.83
C ALA A 264 11.74 -6.39 7.79
N SER A 265 12.08 -7.60 7.34
CA SER A 265 13.04 -8.47 8.03
C SER A 265 14.47 -8.19 7.55
N ASN A 266 15.46 -8.23 8.43
CA ASN A 266 16.89 -8.01 8.12
C ASN A 266 17.24 -6.59 7.65
N VAL A 267 16.62 -5.54 8.21
CA VAL A 267 17.05 -4.16 7.98
C VAL A 267 18.47 -3.98 8.51
N LYS A 268 19.42 -3.71 7.60
CA LYS A 268 20.80 -3.36 7.95
C LYS A 268 20.92 -1.84 7.89
N MET A 269 21.25 -1.23 9.02
CA MET A 269 21.55 0.19 9.15
C MET A 269 23.07 0.34 9.22
N TRP A 270 23.63 1.19 8.36
CA TRP A 270 25.03 1.58 8.43
C TRP A 270 25.09 3.04 8.84
N ILE A 271 25.72 3.31 9.98
CA ILE A 271 25.99 4.66 10.49
C ILE A 271 27.47 4.92 10.17
N SER A 272 27.80 6.14 9.71
CA SER A 272 29.20 6.58 9.61
C SER A 272 29.89 6.45 10.97
N ASP A 273 31.21 6.25 10.99
CA ASP A 273 31.96 6.19 12.25
C ASP A 273 31.62 7.40 13.13
N ILE A 274 31.21 7.12 14.38
CA ILE A 274 30.90 8.16 15.36
C ILE A 274 32.22 8.82 15.72
N ASN A 275 32.39 10.09 15.35
CA ASN A 275 33.48 10.91 15.88
C ASN A 275 33.13 11.25 17.33
N GLU A 276 33.75 10.56 18.29
CA GLU A 276 33.66 10.93 19.70
C GLU A 276 34.20 12.36 19.89
N LEU A 277 33.28 13.30 20.11
CA LEU A 277 33.59 14.58 20.72
C LEU A 277 33.23 14.42 22.20
N ASP A 278 34.24 14.35 23.07
CA ASP A 278 34.15 14.20 24.53
C ASP A 278 32.91 14.88 25.14
N THR A 279 31.79 14.16 25.22
CA THR A 279 30.56 14.66 25.82
C THR A 279 30.01 13.62 26.80
N LEU A 280 29.77 14.08 28.02
CA LEU A 280 29.44 13.29 29.21
C LEU A 280 28.01 12.72 29.24
N ASN A 281 27.31 12.60 28.10
CA ASN A 281 25.92 12.16 28.07
C ASN A 281 25.68 11.08 27.01
N LYS A 282 24.80 10.11 27.34
CA LYS A 282 24.31 9.07 26.43
C LYS A 282 23.81 9.68 25.12
N GLU A 283 24.43 9.29 24.01
CA GLU A 283 23.94 9.59 22.67
C GLU A 283 22.90 8.53 22.26
N TYR A 284 21.76 8.99 21.75
CA TYR A 284 20.75 8.14 21.13
C TYR A 284 20.74 8.44 19.63
N ALA A 285 20.99 7.43 18.80
CA ALA A 285 20.75 7.49 17.37
C ALA A 285 19.38 6.88 17.05
N TYR A 286 18.51 7.64 16.40
CA TYR A 286 17.21 7.16 15.93
C TYR A 286 17.20 7.19 14.40
N GLY A 287 17.01 6.04 13.77
CA GLY A 287 16.78 5.94 12.32
C GLY A 287 15.28 6.01 12.05
N ASN A 288 14.78 7.12 11.51
CA ASN A 288 13.41 7.19 11.00
C ASN A 288 13.42 6.78 9.53
N THR A 289 12.81 5.64 9.19
CA THR A 289 12.60 5.23 7.79
C THR A 289 11.47 6.07 7.19
N ALA A 290 11.73 7.36 6.97
CA ALA A 290 10.70 8.30 6.58
C ALA A 290 10.04 7.95 5.22
N TYR A 291 10.67 7.11 4.39
CA TYR A 291 10.13 6.70 3.10
C TYR A 291 10.66 5.31 2.72
N PRO A 292 9.93 4.20 2.97
CA PRO A 292 10.30 2.91 2.40
C PRO A 292 10.17 3.01 0.87
N TYR A 293 11.28 2.83 0.16
CA TYR A 293 11.27 2.73 -1.29
C TYR A 293 10.93 1.29 -1.67
N VAL A 294 9.74 1.09 -2.25
CA VAL A 294 9.25 -0.23 -2.65
C VAL A 294 9.47 -0.38 -4.14
N LEU A 295 10.25 -1.41 -4.49
CA LEU A 295 10.47 -1.81 -5.87
C LEU A 295 9.51 -2.95 -6.21
N LEU A 296 8.87 -2.86 -7.38
CA LEU A 296 8.00 -3.90 -7.92
C LEU A 296 8.83 -4.65 -8.94
N ASP A 297 9.07 -5.93 -8.71
CA ASP A 297 9.82 -6.77 -9.63
C ASP A 297 8.87 -7.72 -10.34
N GLU A 298 8.77 -7.59 -11.65
CA GLU A 298 8.00 -8.51 -12.48
C GLU A 298 8.94 -9.58 -13.08
N PRO A 299 8.59 -10.87 -12.98
CA PRO A 299 9.37 -11.93 -13.62
C PRO A 299 9.51 -11.67 -15.13
N ASN A 300 10.75 -11.78 -15.64
CA ASN A 300 11.10 -11.61 -17.06
C ASN A 300 11.13 -10.17 -17.59
N THR A 301 11.20 -9.16 -16.73
CA THR A 301 11.53 -7.80 -17.17
C THR A 301 13.03 -7.66 -17.45
N GLU A 302 13.37 -7.00 -18.56
CA GLU A 302 14.76 -6.80 -18.96
C GLU A 302 15.50 -5.95 -17.92
N GLU A 303 16.66 -6.42 -17.46
CA GLU A 303 17.56 -5.65 -16.61
C GLU A 303 18.66 -5.00 -17.45
N ILE A 304 19.17 -3.87 -16.96
CA ILE A 304 20.33 -3.24 -17.59
C ILE A 304 21.48 -4.26 -17.63
N SER A 305 22.10 -4.40 -18.78
CA SER A 305 23.24 -5.28 -18.99
C SER A 305 24.26 -4.63 -19.92
N VAL A 306 25.44 -5.24 -20.05
CA VAL A 306 26.46 -4.77 -20.99
C VAL A 306 26.21 -5.40 -22.35
N ALA A 307 25.85 -4.58 -23.34
CA ALA A 307 25.59 -4.98 -24.71
C ALA A 307 26.89 -5.32 -25.47
N SER A 308 27.94 -4.54 -25.27
CA SER A 308 29.24 -4.75 -25.89
C SER A 308 30.37 -4.05 -25.13
N VAL A 309 31.62 -4.44 -25.40
CA VAL A 309 32.82 -3.84 -24.80
C VAL A 309 33.82 -3.48 -25.88
N GLU A 310 34.27 -2.22 -25.86
CA GLU A 310 35.33 -1.68 -26.71
C GLU A 310 36.60 -1.45 -25.86
N LYS A 311 37.78 -1.78 -26.41
CA LYS A 311 39.07 -1.44 -25.80
C LYS A 311 39.52 -0.06 -26.26
N LEU A 312 39.87 0.81 -25.31
CA LEU A 312 40.45 2.12 -25.61
C LEU A 312 41.93 1.95 -25.92
N ASN A 313 42.26 1.94 -27.20
CA ASN A 313 43.59 1.58 -27.69
C ASN A 313 44.54 2.78 -27.75
N ARG A 314 45.81 2.55 -27.42
CA ARG A 314 46.88 3.51 -27.73
C ARG A 314 47.19 3.48 -29.22
N GLU A 315 47.62 4.61 -29.76
CA GLU A 315 48.11 4.71 -31.15
C GLU A 315 49.38 3.89 -31.39
N THR A 316 50.17 3.65 -30.33
CA THR A 316 51.43 2.89 -30.39
C THR A 316 51.46 1.78 -29.34
N GLY A 317 52.13 0.67 -29.63
CA GLY A 317 52.46 -0.37 -28.64
C GLY A 317 51.51 -1.57 -28.49
N PHE A 318 50.48 -1.73 -29.34
CA PHE A 318 49.49 -2.82 -29.25
C PHE A 318 48.92 -3.06 -27.83
N VAL A 319 48.64 -1.95 -27.14
CA VAL A 319 48.09 -1.89 -25.78
C VAL A 319 46.85 -1.01 -25.73
N CYS A 320 46.02 -1.22 -24.71
CA CYS A 320 44.85 -0.42 -24.38
C CYS A 320 44.99 0.18 -22.97
N TYR A 321 44.37 1.33 -22.74
CA TYR A 321 44.46 2.10 -21.48
C TYR A 321 43.12 2.25 -20.77
N GLY A 322 42.11 1.51 -21.24
CA GLY A 322 40.76 1.58 -20.71
C GLY A 322 39.78 0.76 -21.54
N PHE A 323 38.52 0.83 -21.12
CA PHE A 323 37.41 0.10 -21.70
C PHE A 323 36.19 1.01 -21.80
N LYS A 324 35.41 0.85 -22.86
CA LYS A 324 34.09 1.46 -23.00
C LYS A 324 33.06 0.33 -23.04
N LEU A 325 32.11 0.35 -22.11
CA LEU A 325 31.09 -0.67 -21.93
C LEU A 325 29.74 -0.09 -22.34
N HIS A 326 29.21 -0.51 -23.48
CA HIS A 326 27.90 -0.06 -23.96
C HIS A 326 26.81 -0.79 -23.19
N LEU A 327 25.86 -0.06 -22.64
CA LEU A 327 24.78 -0.61 -21.83
C LEU A 327 23.54 -0.83 -22.68
N THR A 328 22.67 -1.77 -22.28
CA THR A 328 21.36 -1.97 -22.94
C THR A 328 20.36 -0.87 -22.60
N MET A 329 20.57 -0.14 -21.50
CA MET A 329 19.69 0.93 -21.04
C MET A 329 20.47 2.19 -20.65
N PRO A 330 19.87 3.39 -20.75
CA PRO A 330 20.48 4.62 -20.25
C PRO A 330 20.74 4.58 -18.74
N LEU A 331 21.94 4.98 -18.36
CA LEU A 331 22.33 5.16 -16.97
C LEU A 331 22.19 6.63 -16.54
N TYR A 332 21.74 6.84 -15.32
CA TYR A 332 21.56 8.14 -14.70
C TYR A 332 22.28 8.21 -13.35
N GLY A 333 22.42 9.43 -12.83
CA GLY A 333 23.13 9.70 -11.59
C GLY A 333 24.53 10.23 -11.82
N SER A 334 25.36 10.21 -10.78
CA SER A 334 26.72 10.76 -10.82
C SER A 334 27.72 9.70 -10.41
N ILE A 335 28.76 9.52 -11.22
CA ILE A 335 29.91 8.70 -10.86
C ILE A 335 30.78 9.49 -9.89
N ASP A 336 30.82 9.03 -8.64
CA ASP A 336 31.71 9.57 -7.61
C ASP A 336 33.05 8.80 -7.57
N ALA A 337 33.98 9.28 -6.74
CA ALA A 337 35.32 8.67 -6.61
C ALA A 337 35.30 7.23 -6.06
N GLY A 338 34.21 6.79 -5.41
CA GLY A 338 34.09 5.46 -4.84
C GLY A 338 33.77 4.38 -5.86
N PHE A 339 33.10 4.73 -6.96
CA PHE A 339 32.72 3.78 -8.01
C PHE A 339 33.91 3.12 -8.72
N PRO A 340 34.90 3.86 -9.28
CA PRO A 340 36.03 3.24 -9.96
C PRO A 340 36.88 2.37 -9.03
N VAL A 341 37.02 2.75 -7.75
CA VAL A 341 37.79 1.99 -6.75
C VAL A 341 37.20 0.60 -6.50
N LYS A 342 35.89 0.43 -6.68
CA LYS A 342 35.20 -0.85 -6.48
C LYS A 342 35.07 -1.68 -7.76
N CYS A 343 35.38 -1.11 -8.93
CA CYS A 343 35.42 -1.86 -10.17
C CYS A 343 36.66 -2.77 -10.19
N THR A 344 36.52 -4.00 -10.69
CA THR A 344 37.60 -4.98 -10.72
C THR A 344 37.87 -5.48 -12.14
N LEU A 345 39.13 -5.81 -12.39
CA LEU A 345 39.62 -6.35 -13.65
C LEU A 345 40.31 -7.68 -13.39
N SER A 346 40.19 -8.65 -14.30
CA SER A 346 40.85 -9.95 -14.15
C SER A 346 42.38 -9.91 -14.32
N VAL A 347 42.96 -8.76 -14.67
CA VAL A 347 44.40 -8.59 -14.86
C VAL A 347 45.04 -8.18 -13.54
N SER A 348 45.92 -9.04 -13.02
CA SER A 348 46.61 -8.82 -11.74
C SER A 348 47.42 -7.51 -11.73
N GLY A 349 47.25 -6.71 -10.68
CA GLY A 349 47.99 -5.46 -10.48
C GLY A 349 47.45 -4.25 -11.26
N VAL A 350 46.36 -4.41 -12.02
CA VAL A 350 45.72 -3.31 -12.75
C VAL A 350 44.41 -2.92 -12.06
N THR A 351 44.25 -1.62 -11.80
CA THR A 351 43.05 -1.05 -11.16
C THR A 351 42.39 -0.04 -12.08
N VAL A 352 41.13 0.31 -11.79
CA VAL A 352 40.43 1.39 -12.47
C VAL A 352 40.71 2.70 -11.73
N THR A 353 41.24 3.70 -12.44
CA THR A 353 41.66 4.99 -11.87
C THR A 353 40.55 6.03 -11.92
N SER A 354 39.74 6.01 -12.99
CA SER A 354 38.60 6.89 -13.16
C SER A 354 37.53 6.25 -14.04
N ALA A 355 36.31 6.74 -13.89
CA ALA A 355 35.16 6.30 -14.66
C ALA A 355 34.30 7.51 -15.05
N SER A 356 33.72 7.47 -16.25
CA SER A 356 32.77 8.47 -16.73
C SER A 356 31.64 7.79 -17.50
N TYR A 357 30.47 8.42 -17.57
CA TYR A 357 29.37 7.94 -18.39
C TYR A 357 29.22 8.85 -19.61
N ASP A 358 29.28 8.25 -20.80
CA ASP A 358 29.02 8.89 -22.07
C ASP A 358 27.54 8.67 -22.43
N SER A 359 26.75 9.74 -22.33
CA SER A 359 25.31 9.69 -22.59
C SER A 359 24.97 9.60 -24.08
N GLU A 360 25.86 10.01 -24.98
CA GLU A 360 25.63 9.95 -26.43
C GLU A 360 25.82 8.52 -26.93
N GLU A 361 26.86 7.84 -26.43
CA GLU A 361 27.19 6.46 -26.79
C GLU A 361 26.54 5.41 -25.86
N GLN A 362 25.78 5.86 -24.86
CA GLN A 362 25.18 5.02 -23.80
C GLN A 362 26.21 4.07 -23.18
N ALA A 363 27.37 4.62 -22.82
CA ALA A 363 28.52 3.80 -22.47
C ALA A 363 29.24 4.27 -21.20
N LEU A 364 29.61 3.29 -20.38
CA LEU A 364 30.46 3.53 -19.23
C LEU A 364 31.93 3.40 -19.64
N VAL A 365 32.70 4.46 -19.45
CA VAL A 365 34.11 4.54 -19.83
C VAL A 365 34.97 4.38 -18.58
N LEU A 366 35.86 3.39 -18.59
CA LEU A 366 36.77 3.06 -17.49
C LEU A 366 38.21 3.25 -17.93
N TYR A 367 39.01 3.97 -17.14
CA TYR A 367 40.44 4.15 -17.37
C TYR A 367 41.25 3.31 -16.39
N THR A 368 42.34 2.71 -16.87
CA THR A 368 43.18 1.80 -16.05
C THR A 368 44.40 2.50 -15.48
N SER A 369 44.97 1.94 -14.42
CA SER A 369 46.20 2.43 -13.78
C SER A 369 47.46 2.20 -14.62
N THR A 370 47.41 1.22 -15.52
CA THR A 370 48.48 0.90 -16.46
C THR A 370 47.90 0.33 -17.75
N ASP A 371 48.67 0.39 -18.82
CA ASP A 371 48.27 -0.10 -20.13
C ASP A 371 48.26 -1.65 -20.15
N ILE A 372 47.23 -2.23 -20.75
CA ILE A 372 47.01 -3.68 -20.87
C ILE A 372 47.24 -4.11 -22.32
N ARG A 373 47.88 -5.25 -22.56
CA ARG A 373 48.06 -5.78 -23.92
C ARG A 373 46.72 -6.11 -24.57
N ARG A 374 46.52 -5.69 -25.83
CA ARG A 374 45.27 -5.95 -26.58
C ARG A 374 45.00 -7.43 -26.84
N THR A 375 46.04 -8.27 -26.83
CA THR A 375 45.93 -9.73 -26.94
C THR A 375 45.41 -10.43 -25.67
N VAL A 376 45.23 -9.71 -24.56
CA VAL A 376 44.71 -10.29 -23.31
C VAL A 376 43.20 -10.09 -23.25
N ALA A 377 42.47 -11.18 -22.99
CA ALA A 377 41.05 -11.10 -22.65
C ALA A 377 40.90 -10.60 -21.21
N VAL A 378 40.03 -9.62 -20.98
CA VAL A 378 39.86 -8.99 -19.66
C VAL A 378 38.41 -9.11 -19.22
N THR A 379 38.17 -9.74 -18.08
CA THR A 379 36.87 -9.69 -17.42
C THR A 379 36.81 -8.45 -16.55
N ILE A 380 35.75 -7.66 -16.74
CA ILE A 380 35.47 -6.40 -16.05
C ILE A 380 34.24 -6.65 -15.18
N THR A 381 34.33 -6.35 -13.88
CA THR A 381 33.20 -6.48 -12.97
C THR A 381 32.95 -5.15 -12.27
N MET A 382 31.73 -4.65 -12.41
CA MET A 382 31.24 -3.41 -11.81
C MET A 382 30.24 -3.79 -10.70
N PRO A 383 30.42 -3.30 -9.48
CA PRO A 383 29.56 -3.67 -8.36
C PRO A 383 28.18 -3.01 -8.48
N GLU A 384 27.22 -3.51 -7.69
CA GLU A 384 26.03 -2.72 -7.38
C GLU A 384 26.43 -1.33 -6.86
N TYR A 385 25.87 -0.26 -7.44
CA TYR A 385 26.21 1.11 -7.06
C TYR A 385 25.00 2.02 -6.99
N ARG A 386 24.71 2.57 -5.80
CA ARG A 386 23.46 3.30 -5.52
C ARG A 386 23.42 4.73 -6.05
N SER A 387 24.57 5.36 -6.25
CA SER A 387 24.66 6.69 -6.87
C SER A 387 24.32 6.66 -8.37
N LEU A 388 24.27 5.46 -8.96
CA LEU A 388 23.95 5.21 -10.36
C LEU A 388 22.64 4.42 -10.44
N TRP A 389 21.78 4.77 -11.39
CA TRP A 389 20.45 4.18 -11.50
C TRP A 389 19.93 4.22 -12.93
N TYR A 390 18.94 3.38 -13.22
CA TYR A 390 18.27 3.29 -14.53
C TYR A 390 16.75 3.16 -14.32
N TYR A 391 15.98 3.36 -15.39
CA TYR A 391 14.53 3.14 -15.35
C TYR A 391 14.21 1.70 -15.78
N LYS A 392 13.43 0.99 -14.96
CA LYS A 392 12.80 -0.31 -15.25
C LYS A 392 11.29 -0.12 -15.03
N LEU A 393 10.43 -0.84 -15.76
CA LEU A 393 8.97 -0.70 -15.64
C LEU A 393 8.50 0.77 -15.73
N ASP A 394 8.71 1.37 -16.91
CA ASP A 394 8.44 2.78 -17.26
C ASP A 394 9.24 3.83 -16.46
N LEU A 395 8.86 4.10 -15.21
CA LEU A 395 9.37 5.23 -14.42
C LEU A 395 9.96 4.81 -13.06
N GLN A 396 10.07 3.51 -12.79
CA GLN A 396 10.64 3.04 -11.54
C GLN A 396 12.17 3.12 -11.58
N ARG A 397 12.77 3.76 -10.56
CA ARG A 397 14.23 3.92 -10.48
C ARG A 397 14.85 2.71 -9.82
N TRP A 398 15.73 2.03 -10.54
CA TRP A 398 16.48 0.89 -10.06
C TRP A 398 17.96 1.24 -9.96
N PHE A 399 18.61 0.82 -8.88
CA PHE A 399 20.06 1.01 -8.73
C PHE A 399 20.80 0.16 -9.75
N LEU A 400 21.96 0.63 -10.22
CA LEU A 400 22.84 -0.16 -11.07
C LEU A 400 23.15 -1.50 -10.37
N PRO A 401 22.74 -2.66 -10.94
CA PRO A 401 23.07 -3.96 -10.37
C PRO A 401 24.54 -4.27 -10.61
N THR A 402 25.00 -5.40 -10.09
CA THR A 402 26.33 -5.90 -10.43
C THR A 402 26.35 -6.29 -11.91
N LEU A 403 27.29 -5.72 -12.67
CA LEU A 403 27.47 -6.00 -14.09
C LEU A 403 28.83 -6.67 -14.31
N SER A 404 28.89 -7.62 -15.23
CA SER A 404 30.15 -8.24 -15.65
C SER A 404 30.19 -8.38 -17.17
N ALA A 405 31.35 -8.12 -17.76
CA ALA A 405 31.56 -8.21 -19.19
C ALA A 405 32.99 -8.63 -19.52
N VAL A 406 33.19 -9.21 -20.71
CA VAL A 406 34.51 -9.67 -21.17
C VAL A 406 34.94 -8.85 -22.39
N ALA A 407 36.04 -8.10 -22.25
CA ALA A 407 36.75 -7.53 -23.37
C ALA A 407 37.58 -8.64 -24.04
N ALA A 408 37.19 -9.08 -25.23
CA ALA A 408 37.85 -10.17 -25.94
C ALA A 408 39.33 -9.86 -26.27
N ALA A 409 40.15 -10.91 -26.35
CA ALA A 409 41.51 -10.81 -26.86
C ALA A 409 41.48 -10.44 -28.35
N GLU A 410 42.29 -9.47 -28.76
CA GLU A 410 42.46 -9.14 -30.17
C GLU A 410 43.54 -10.01 -30.79
N THR A 411 43.28 -10.52 -31.99
CA THR A 411 44.25 -11.28 -32.80
C THR A 411 45.05 -10.33 -33.68
N MET A 412 46.38 -10.50 -33.69
CA MET A 412 47.26 -9.83 -34.65
C MET A 412 47.48 -10.74 -35.85
N ASP A 413 46.93 -10.37 -36.99
CA ASP A 413 47.24 -11.02 -38.26
C ASP A 413 48.43 -10.30 -38.92
N TYR A 414 49.54 -11.02 -39.07
CA TYR A 414 50.72 -10.52 -39.78
C TYR A 414 50.63 -10.94 -41.25
N PHE A 415 50.38 -10.00 -42.15
CA PHE A 415 50.55 -10.22 -43.58
C PHE A 415 52.01 -9.94 -43.95
N THR A 416 52.79 -11.02 -44.13
CA THR A 416 54.18 -10.89 -44.56
C THR A 416 54.25 -10.82 -46.08
N PHE A 417 54.85 -9.75 -46.61
CA PHE A 417 55.27 -9.66 -48.01
C PHE A 417 56.79 -9.75 -48.06
N GLY A 418 57.32 -10.96 -48.31
CA GLY A 418 58.75 -11.19 -48.51
C GLY A 418 59.52 -11.63 -47.27
N ASN A 419 60.63 -12.35 -47.50
CA ASN A 419 61.48 -12.98 -46.48
C ASN A 419 61.94 -11.97 -45.40
N GLU A 420 61.27 -11.98 -44.26
CA GLU A 420 61.71 -11.29 -43.05
C GLU A 420 61.82 -12.31 -41.90
N THR A 421 62.99 -12.34 -41.27
CA THR A 421 63.28 -13.21 -40.13
C THR A 421 62.68 -12.60 -38.86
N ALA A 422 61.66 -13.25 -38.28
CA ALA A 422 61.11 -12.86 -36.98
C ALA A 422 61.92 -13.51 -35.84
N GLY A 423 62.55 -12.68 -35.00
CA GLY A 423 63.15 -13.13 -33.73
C GLY A 423 62.09 -13.24 -32.64
N ILE A 424 61.61 -14.45 -32.36
CA ILE A 424 60.68 -14.73 -31.26
C ILE A 424 61.51 -15.16 -30.05
N SER A 425 61.46 -14.39 -28.95
CA SER A 425 61.97 -14.84 -27.64
C SER A 425 60.80 -15.26 -26.77
N ILE A 426 60.78 -16.54 -26.39
CA ILE A 426 59.72 -17.14 -25.59
C ILE A 426 60.19 -17.14 -24.13
N VAL A 427 59.55 -16.34 -23.28
CA VAL A 427 59.84 -16.30 -21.85
C VAL A 427 58.93 -17.31 -21.15
N SER A 428 59.50 -18.49 -20.89
CA SER A 428 58.88 -19.67 -20.28
C SER A 428 57.96 -20.49 -21.21
N THR A 429 58.36 -21.73 -21.45
CA THR A 429 57.47 -22.81 -21.89
C THR A 429 57.69 -23.99 -20.97
N GLY A 430 56.65 -24.39 -20.25
CA GLY A 430 56.55 -25.73 -19.68
C GLY A 430 55.77 -26.58 -20.67
N ALA A 431 56.37 -27.66 -21.16
CA ALA A 431 55.70 -28.63 -22.01
C ALA A 431 55.09 -29.73 -21.15
N TRP A 432 53.80 -30.02 -21.35
CA TRP A 432 53.13 -31.22 -20.86
C TRP A 432 52.64 -31.97 -22.09
N ILE A 433 53.01 -33.25 -22.20
CA ILE A 433 52.50 -34.14 -23.23
C ILE A 433 51.34 -34.89 -22.60
N ASP A 434 50.13 -34.62 -23.07
CA ASP A 434 48.97 -35.45 -22.82
C ASP A 434 48.71 -36.36 -24.03
N GLU A 435 48.04 -37.49 -23.79
CA GLU A 435 48.00 -38.70 -24.62
C GLU A 435 47.94 -38.51 -26.16
N ALA A 436 48.76 -39.31 -26.85
CA ALA A 436 48.83 -39.36 -28.31
C ALA A 436 47.65 -40.16 -28.91
N VAL A 437 46.81 -39.49 -29.70
CA VAL A 437 45.88 -40.14 -30.64
C VAL A 437 46.54 -40.17 -32.02
N PHE A 438 47.01 -41.33 -32.44
CA PHE A 438 47.60 -41.53 -33.77
C PHE A 438 46.51 -41.78 -34.81
N THR A 439 46.43 -40.93 -35.84
CA THR A 439 45.75 -41.24 -37.10
C THR A 439 46.82 -41.47 -38.18
N GLN A 440 46.81 -42.64 -38.82
CA GLN A 440 47.77 -42.98 -39.88
C GLN A 440 47.44 -42.23 -41.19
N CYS A 441 48.37 -41.40 -41.65
CA CYS A 441 48.45 -40.95 -43.04
C CYS A 441 49.83 -41.34 -43.59
N PHE A 442 49.82 -42.08 -44.71
CA PHE A 442 50.99 -42.68 -45.35
C PHE A 442 51.73 -41.66 -46.22
N GLN A 443 53.02 -41.42 -45.97
CA GLN A 443 53.95 -40.84 -46.96
C GLN A 443 55.34 -41.50 -46.87
N PRO A 444 56.00 -41.78 -48.02
CA PRO A 444 57.23 -42.55 -48.10
C PRO A 444 58.49 -41.76 -47.70
N ALA A 445 59.56 -42.52 -47.47
CA ALA A 445 60.63 -42.28 -46.51
C ALA A 445 61.68 -41.20 -46.87
N HIS A 446 62.14 -40.49 -45.83
CA HIS A 446 63.56 -40.13 -45.65
C HIS A 446 63.97 -40.37 -44.19
N THR A 447 65.12 -41.01 -44.01
CA THR A 447 65.58 -41.69 -42.78
C THR A 447 66.22 -40.78 -41.74
N ALA A 448 65.99 -41.10 -40.46
CA ALA A 448 66.92 -40.89 -39.36
C ALA A 448 66.91 -42.13 -38.44
N VAL A 449 68.08 -42.64 -38.05
CA VAL A 449 68.20 -43.83 -37.19
C VAL A 449 68.21 -43.40 -35.72
N ILE A 450 67.30 -43.97 -34.94
CA ILE A 450 67.31 -43.99 -33.47
C ILE A 450 67.29 -45.46 -33.04
N ALA A 451 68.20 -45.86 -32.16
CA ALA A 451 68.22 -47.19 -31.57
C ALA A 451 67.35 -47.22 -30.30
N VAL A 452 66.42 -48.18 -30.22
CA VAL A 452 65.64 -48.50 -29.02
C VAL A 452 66.02 -49.90 -28.55
N VAL A 453 66.48 -50.01 -27.31
CA VAL A 453 66.87 -51.27 -26.68
C VAL A 453 65.63 -51.89 -26.03
N ALA A 454 65.19 -52.99 -26.64
CA ALA A 454 64.31 -54.04 -26.13
C ALA A 454 62.87 -53.65 -25.74
N SER A 455 61.95 -54.03 -26.63
CA SER A 455 60.56 -54.38 -26.31
C SER A 455 60.37 -55.89 -26.47
N SER A 456 59.51 -56.49 -25.65
CA SER A 456 58.89 -57.78 -25.96
C SER A 456 57.45 -57.79 -25.47
N ILE A 457 56.50 -57.95 -26.40
CA ILE A 457 55.11 -58.31 -26.15
C ILE A 457 54.88 -59.70 -26.73
N SER A 458 54.19 -60.54 -25.97
CA SER A 458 53.58 -61.78 -26.45
C SER A 458 52.09 -61.69 -26.24
N LEU A 459 51.33 -61.69 -27.33
CA LEU A 459 49.86 -61.81 -27.32
C LEU A 459 49.49 -63.27 -27.62
N GLN A 460 48.51 -63.78 -26.90
CA GLN A 460 47.75 -64.96 -27.29
C GLN A 460 46.25 -64.65 -27.24
N PRO A 461 45.44 -65.24 -28.14
CA PRO A 461 44.22 -64.58 -28.59
C PRO A 461 42.93 -65.40 -28.38
N VAL A 462 41.82 -64.68 -28.51
CA VAL A 462 40.48 -65.08 -28.98
C VAL A 462 39.48 -65.75 -28.02
N SER A 463 38.52 -64.90 -27.60
CA SER A 463 37.05 -65.07 -27.60
C SER A 463 36.31 -65.99 -26.61
N THR A 464 35.04 -65.57 -26.43
CA THR A 464 33.85 -66.29 -25.93
C THR A 464 33.87 -66.57 -24.43
N LEU A 465 32.84 -66.32 -23.62
CA LEU A 465 31.39 -66.12 -23.80
C LEU A 465 30.87 -65.45 -22.48
N PRO A 466 29.59 -65.06 -22.41
CA PRO A 466 29.04 -64.12 -21.43
C PRO A 466 28.55 -64.81 -20.14
N ILE A 467 28.56 -64.05 -19.04
CA ILE A 467 27.54 -64.06 -17.97
C ILE A 467 27.32 -62.61 -17.56
#